data_AF-A0A0H5QTL2-F1
#
_entry.id   AF-A0A0H5QTL2-F1
#
_cell.length_a   1.000
_cell.length_b   1.000
_cell.length_c   1.000
_cell.angle_alpha   90.00
_cell.angle_beta   90.00
_cell.angle_gamma   90.00
#
_symmetry.space_group_name_H-M   'P 1'
#
loop_
_entity.id
_entity.type
_entity.pdbx_description
1 polymer ?
#
loop_
_entity_poly.entity_id
_entity_poly.type
_entity_poly.pdbx_seq_one_letter_code
_entity_poly.pdbx_strand_id
1 'polypeptide(L)'
;DVDERVINVCVSMQETAIALSSEYKAALNRHNYVTATSYLSLLKTFANVFELKRKEIGYARDRYVNGLSKLAETSIQVKGMQEQLELLRPQLIESSAQTEELLVTIQIRTTEADAQ
;
A
#
# COMPACT_ATOMS: atom_id res chain seq x y z
N ASP A 1 13.46 21.48 -17.83
CA ASP A 1 13.40 20.04 -17.48
C ASP A 1 13.54 19.84 -15.97
N VAL A 2 13.10 18.72 -15.37
CA VAL A 2 13.26 18.50 -13.90
C VAL A 2 14.75 18.49 -13.51
N ASP A 3 15.59 17.91 -14.37
CA ASP A 3 17.04 17.83 -14.16
C ASP A 3 17.69 19.22 -14.09
N GLU A 4 17.24 20.14 -14.94
CA GLU A 4 17.71 21.53 -14.96
C GLU A 4 17.37 22.27 -13.67
N ARG A 5 16.18 22.01 -13.09
CA ARG A 5 15.80 22.58 -11.79
C ARG A 5 16.67 22.03 -10.67
N VAL A 6 16.99 20.74 -10.70
CA VAL A 6 17.86 20.11 -9.70
C VAL A 6 19.27 20.70 -9.77
N ILE A 7 19.81 20.87 -10.98
CA ILE A 7 21.11 21.51 -11.19
C ILE A 7 21.12 22.93 -10.61
N ASN A 8 20.09 23.73 -10.90
CA ASN A 8 19.98 25.10 -10.39
C ASN A 8 19.95 25.17 -8.86
N VAL A 9 19.28 24.22 -8.20
CA VAL A 9 19.27 24.14 -6.72
C VAL A 9 20.66 23.82 -6.17
N CYS A 10 21.36 22.85 -6.75
CA CYS A 10 22.72 22.51 -6.30
C CYS A 10 23.70 23.68 -6.48
N VAL A 11 23.61 24.41 -7.61
CA VAL A 11 24.42 25.61 -7.85
C VAL A 11 24.10 26.70 -6.82
N SER A 12 22.81 26.98 -6.58
CA SER A 12 22.38 27.97 -5.60
C SER A 12 22.86 27.64 -4.17
N MET A 13 22.87 26.36 -3.78
CA MET A 13 23.41 25.92 -2.49
C MET A 13 24.91 26.24 -2.35
N GLN A 14 25.69 26.02 -3.41
CA GLN A 14 27.12 26.29 -3.43
C GLN A 14 27.41 27.79 -3.35
N GLU A 15 26.69 28.60 -4.14
CA GLU A 15 26.79 30.06 -4.11
C GLU A 15 26.44 30.63 -2.73
N THR A 16 25.38 30.10 -2.12
CA THR A 16 24.96 30.48 -0.77
C THR A 16 26.03 30.12 0.27
N ALA A 17 26.66 28.95 0.16
CA ALA A 17 27.75 28.56 1.06
C ALA A 17 28.97 29.49 0.95
N ILE A 18 29.30 29.96 -0.26
CA ILE A 18 30.39 30.92 -0.49
C ILE A 18 30.04 32.29 0.11
N ALA A 19 28.81 32.77 -0.07
CA ALA A 19 28.34 34.02 0.52
C ALA A 19 28.40 33.97 2.06
N LEU A 20 27.89 32.90 2.66
CA LEU A 20 27.91 32.68 4.11
C LEU A 20 29.34 32.54 4.66
N SER A 21 30.26 31.94 3.90
CA SER A 21 31.67 31.87 4.25
C SER A 21 32.30 33.26 4.37
N SER A 22 31.96 34.17 3.45
CA SER A 22 32.42 35.56 3.46
C SER A 22 31.84 36.34 4.65
N GLU A 23 30.55 36.16 4.92
CA GLU A 23 29.86 36.77 6.07
C GLU A 23 30.44 36.27 7.40
N TYR A 24 30.67 34.95 7.52
CA TYR A 24 31.26 34.33 8.70
C TYR A 24 32.66 34.89 9.01
N LYS A 25 33.48 35.07 7.96
CA LYS A 25 34.78 35.72 8.10
C LYS A 25 34.63 37.16 8.57
N ALA A 26 33.69 37.93 8.03
CA ALA A 26 33.49 39.32 8.44
C ALA A 26 33.02 39.45 9.90
N ALA A 27 32.14 38.56 10.36
CA ALA A 27 31.57 38.62 11.70
C ALA A 27 32.50 38.10 12.80
N LEU A 28 33.23 37.01 12.54
CA LEU A 28 33.98 36.28 13.57
C LEU A 28 35.50 36.23 13.30
N ASN A 29 35.94 36.83 12.20
CA ASN A 29 37.34 36.83 11.75
C ASN A 29 37.95 35.42 11.65
N ARG A 30 37.11 34.42 11.31
CA ARG A 30 37.50 33.02 11.18
C ARG A 30 37.29 32.53 9.76
N HIS A 31 38.29 31.84 9.23
CA HIS A 31 38.25 31.30 7.87
C HIS A 31 37.57 29.92 7.84
N ASN A 32 36.64 29.76 6.91
CA ASN A 32 36.15 28.48 6.40
C ASN A 32 36.35 28.48 4.87
N TYR A 33 36.71 27.34 4.29
CA TYR A 33 37.07 27.26 2.87
C TYR A 33 36.06 26.39 2.14
N VAL A 34 35.36 27.00 1.19
CA VAL A 34 34.50 26.29 0.25
C VAL A 34 35.34 25.90 -0.96
N THR A 35 35.51 24.60 -1.20
CA THR A 35 36.35 24.05 -2.28
C THR A 35 35.53 23.20 -3.25
N ALA A 36 36.04 22.98 -4.46
CA ALA A 36 35.39 22.10 -5.44
C ALA A 36 35.17 20.68 -4.90
N THR A 37 36.08 20.16 -4.08
CA THR A 37 35.94 18.85 -3.42
C THR A 37 34.75 18.80 -2.45
N SER A 38 34.49 19.88 -1.73
CA SER A 38 33.31 20.00 -0.86
C SER A 38 32.01 19.96 -1.69
N TYR A 39 31.99 20.63 -2.84
CA TYR A 39 30.85 20.59 -3.75
C TYR A 39 30.61 19.20 -4.36
N LEU A 40 31.66 18.48 -4.76
CA LEU A 40 31.51 17.09 -5.22
C LEU A 40 30.96 16.17 -4.13
N SER A 41 31.36 16.41 -2.88
CA SER A 41 30.86 15.66 -1.72
C SER A 41 29.38 15.97 -1.45
N LEU A 42 28.96 17.23 -1.61
CA LEU A 42 27.56 17.66 -1.57
C LEU A 42 26.74 16.94 -2.64
N LEU A 43 27.18 16.96 -3.90
CA LEU A 43 26.48 16.31 -5.01
C LEU A 43 26.29 14.81 -4.77
N LYS A 44 27.35 14.12 -4.31
CA LYS A 44 27.28 12.70 -3.97
C LYS A 44 26.27 12.42 -2.86
N THR A 45 26.27 13.24 -1.82
CA THR A 45 25.34 13.11 -0.69
C THR A 45 23.91 13.39 -1.11
N PHE A 46 23.69 14.43 -1.91
CA PHE A 46 22.39 14.78 -2.46
C PHE A 46 21.83 13.63 -3.32
N ALA A 47 22.63 13.07 -4.23
CA ALA A 47 22.23 11.93 -5.06
C ALA A 47 21.80 10.73 -4.21
N ASN A 48 22.55 10.42 -3.13
CA ASN A 48 22.20 9.33 -2.22
C ASN A 48 20.87 9.59 -1.50
N VAL A 49 20.69 10.78 -0.93
CA VAL A 49 19.45 11.14 -0.22
C VAL A 49 18.26 11.15 -1.17
N PHE A 50 18.44 11.67 -2.38
CA PHE A 50 17.42 11.69 -3.42
C PHE A 50 16.95 10.27 -3.78
N GLU A 51 17.89 9.35 -4.01
CA GLU A 51 17.56 7.96 -4.33
C GLU A 51 16.86 7.24 -3.17
N LEU A 52 17.31 7.49 -1.93
CA LEU A 52 16.65 6.95 -0.74
C LEU A 52 15.19 7.43 -0.65
N LYS A 53 14.94 8.73 -0.85
CA LYS A 53 13.59 9.29 -0.81
C LYS A 53 12.72 8.80 -1.97
N ARG A 54 13.31 8.65 -3.16
CA ARG A 54 12.62 8.09 -4.32
C ARG A 54 12.18 6.65 -4.07
N LYS A 55 13.03 5.82 -3.47
CA LYS A 55 12.70 4.44 -3.09
C LYS A 55 11.62 4.38 -2.01
N GLU A 56 11.71 5.24 -1.00
CA GLU A 56 10.70 5.34 0.07
C GLU A 56 9.31 5.63 -0.50
N ILE A 57 9.20 6.65 -1.36
CA ILE A 57 7.94 7.02 -2.02
C ILE A 57 7.48 5.91 -2.98
N GLY A 58 8.41 5.31 -3.74
CA GLY A 58 8.10 4.21 -4.66
C GLY A 58 7.51 3.00 -3.93
N TYR A 59 8.10 2.61 -2.80
CA TYR A 59 7.59 1.51 -1.97
C TYR A 59 6.20 1.81 -1.41
N ALA A 60 5.97 3.02 -0.91
CA ALA A 60 4.66 3.43 -0.42
C ALA A 60 3.60 3.37 -1.53
N ARG A 61 3.91 3.89 -2.72
CA ARG A 61 3.05 3.78 -3.91
C ARG A 61 2.73 2.32 -4.23
N ASP A 62 3.74 1.47 -4.32
CA ASP A 62 3.56 0.07 -4.71
C ASP A 62 2.70 -0.69 -3.70
N ARG A 63 2.88 -0.40 -2.41
CA ARG A 63 2.00 -0.93 -1.36
C ARG A 63 0.54 -0.53 -1.58
N TYR A 64 0.25 0.72 -1.93
CA TYR A 64 -1.12 1.16 -2.21
C TYR A 64 -1.69 0.52 -3.47
N VAL A 65 -0.92 0.47 -4.55
CA VAL A 65 -1.36 -0.15 -5.81
C VAL A 65 -1.67 -1.63 -5.61
N ASN A 66 -0.78 -2.36 -4.91
CA ASN A 66 -1.00 -3.77 -4.60
C ASN A 66 -2.23 -3.96 -3.70
N GLY A 67 -2.40 -3.10 -2.68
CA GLY A 67 -3.58 -3.13 -1.83
C GLY A 67 -4.88 -2.93 -2.60
N LEU A 68 -4.93 -1.93 -3.49
CA LEU A 68 -6.09 -1.66 -4.34
C LEU A 68 -6.39 -2.83 -5.29
N SER A 69 -5.36 -3.44 -5.90
CA SER A 69 -5.52 -4.63 -6.73
C SER A 69 -6.16 -5.77 -5.95
N LYS A 70 -5.67 -6.04 -4.73
CA LYS A 70 -6.21 -7.10 -3.88
C LYS A 70 -7.65 -6.82 -3.45
N LEU A 71 -7.98 -5.58 -3.12
CA LEU A 71 -9.37 -5.21 -2.81
C LEU A 71 -10.31 -5.41 -4.00
N ALA A 72 -9.87 -5.08 -5.22
CA ALA A 72 -10.65 -5.32 -6.43
C ALA A 72 -10.85 -6.82 -6.69
N GLU A 73 -9.79 -7.62 -6.56
CA GLU A 73 -9.85 -9.09 -6.68
C GLU A 73 -10.83 -9.70 -5.65
N THR A 74 -10.71 -9.31 -4.38
CA THR A 74 -11.61 -9.81 -3.33
C THR A 74 -13.05 -9.36 -3.56
N SER A 75 -13.30 -8.14 -4.04
CA SER A 75 -14.65 -7.68 -4.36
C SER A 75 -15.33 -8.56 -5.42
N ILE A 76 -14.59 -8.97 -6.45
CA ILE A 76 -15.09 -9.88 -7.49
C ILE A 76 -15.41 -11.26 -6.87
N GLN A 77 -14.53 -11.78 -6.03
CA GLN A 77 -14.74 -13.07 -5.37
C GLN A 77 -15.97 -13.06 -4.44
N VAL A 78 -16.12 -12.02 -3.63
CA VAL A 78 -17.27 -11.86 -2.72
C VAL A 78 -18.57 -11.77 -3.51
N LYS A 79 -18.59 -11.04 -4.63
CA LYS A 79 -19.76 -10.97 -5.50
C LYS A 79 -20.16 -12.36 -6.04
N GLY A 80 -19.19 -13.13 -6.52
CA GLY A 80 -19.45 -14.51 -6.98
C GLY A 80 -19.98 -15.42 -5.86
N MET A 81 -19.46 -15.29 -4.64
CA MET A 81 -19.97 -16.04 -3.49
C MET A 81 -21.41 -15.64 -3.13
N GLN A 82 -21.74 -14.35 -3.21
CA GLN A 82 -23.10 -13.86 -2.96
C GLN A 82 -24.10 -14.47 -3.96
N GLU A 83 -23.75 -14.48 -5.25
CA GLU A 83 -24.56 -15.11 -6.29
C GLU A 83 -24.77 -16.62 -6.04
N GLN A 84 -23.72 -17.32 -5.60
CA GLN A 84 -23.83 -18.74 -5.23
C GLN A 84 -24.74 -18.97 -4.01
N LEU A 85 -24.66 -18.12 -2.97
CA LEU A 85 -25.51 -18.21 -1.79
C LEU A 85 -26.99 -17.94 -2.12
N GLU A 86 -27.26 -16.99 -3.01
CA GLU A 86 -28.62 -16.71 -3.49
C GLU A 86 -29.21 -17.91 -4.24
N LEU A 87 -28.40 -18.62 -5.03
CA LEU A 87 -28.82 -19.82 -5.75
C LEU A 87 -29.05 -21.03 -4.83
N LEU A 88 -28.24 -21.18 -3.77
CA LEU A 88 -28.37 -22.29 -2.82
C LEU A 88 -29.53 -22.12 -1.82
N ARG A 89 -29.96 -20.88 -1.55
CA ARG A 89 -31.09 -20.59 -0.64
C ARG A 89 -32.37 -21.38 -0.95
N PRO A 90 -32.93 -21.35 -2.17
CA PRO A 90 -34.17 -22.08 -2.47
C PRO A 90 -34.00 -23.60 -2.35
N GLN A 91 -32.85 -24.14 -2.77
CA GLN A 91 -32.55 -25.57 -2.67
C GLN A 91 -32.52 -26.04 -1.21
N LEU A 92 -32.01 -25.18 -0.30
CA LEU A 92 -31.98 -25.48 1.12
C LEU A 92 -33.39 -25.53 1.72
N ILE A 93 -34.29 -24.62 1.32
CA ILE A 93 -35.68 -24.60 1.78
C ILE A 93 -36.42 -25.86 1.31
N GLU A 94 -36.23 -26.25 0.06
CA GLU A 94 -36.83 -27.46 -0.49
C GLU A 94 -36.30 -28.71 0.21
N SER A 95 -34.98 -28.81 0.38
CA SER A 95 -34.35 -29.94 1.08
C SER A 95 -34.77 -30.01 2.56
N SER A 96 -34.94 -28.88 3.25
CA SER A 96 -35.41 -28.88 4.64
C SER A 96 -36.86 -29.36 4.74
N ALA A 97 -37.73 -28.89 3.83
CA ALA A 97 -39.13 -29.33 3.77
C ALA A 97 -39.24 -30.83 3.50
N GLN A 98 -38.46 -31.35 2.53
CA GLN A 98 -38.40 -32.78 2.24
C GLN A 98 -37.90 -33.59 3.45
N THR A 99 -36.90 -33.08 4.17
CA THR A 99 -36.36 -33.76 5.36
C THR A 99 -37.41 -33.81 6.49
N GLU A 100 -38.17 -32.73 6.68
CA GLU A 100 -39.22 -32.65 7.70
C GLU A 100 -40.38 -33.61 7.42
N GLU A 101 -40.79 -33.75 6.15
CA GLU A 101 -41.80 -34.73 5.73
C GLU A 101 -41.32 -36.19 5.97
N LEU A 102 -40.06 -36.46 5.66
CA LEU A 102 -39.44 -37.76 5.92
C LEU A 102 -39.39 -38.08 7.41
N LEU A 103 -39.13 -37.07 8.25
CA LEU A 103 -39.10 -37.19 9.71
C LEU A 103 -40.48 -37.55 10.28
N VAL A 104 -41.55 -36.92 9.78
CA VAL A 104 -42.93 -37.27 10.15
C VAL A 104 -43.26 -38.71 9.77
N THR A 105 -42.89 -39.13 8.55
CA THR A 105 -43.14 -40.51 8.08
C THR A 105 -42.38 -41.53 8.90
N ILE A 106 -41.13 -41.25 9.28
CA ILE A 106 -40.35 -42.09 10.17
C ILE A 106 -41.03 -42.19 11.53
N GLN A 107 -41.48 -41.07 12.10
CA GLN A 107 -42.15 -41.04 13.41
C GLN A 107 -43.39 -41.96 13.43
N ILE A 108 -44.23 -41.89 12.39
CA ILE A 108 -45.43 -42.75 12.24
C ILE A 108 -45.01 -44.22 12.17
N ARG A 109 -44.06 -44.56 11.31
CA ARG A 109 -43.56 -45.94 11.16
C ARG A 109 -42.93 -46.48 12.45
N THR A 110 -42.22 -45.63 13.22
CA THR A 110 -41.67 -46.05 14.52
C THR A 110 -42.76 -46.31 15.54
N THR A 111 -43.80 -45.46 15.62
CA THR A 111 -44.92 -45.71 16.55
C THR A 111 -45.74 -46.94 16.19
N GLU A 112 -45.88 -47.25 14.90
CA GLU A 112 -46.53 -48.48 14.43
C GLU A 112 -45.70 -49.72 14.74
N ALA A 113 -44.37 -49.65 14.57
CA ALA A 113 -43.46 -50.74 14.90
C ALA A 113 -43.33 -50.98 16.41
N ASP A 114 -43.37 -49.93 17.24
CA ASP A 114 -43.33 -50.04 18.71
C ASP A 114 -44.67 -50.51 19.31
N ALA A 115 -45.78 -50.41 18.57
CA ALA A 115 -47.11 -50.88 18.97
C ALA A 115 -47.38 -52.36 18.60
N GLN A 116 -46.44 -53.02 17.93
CA GLN A 116 -46.54 -54.39 17.42
C GLN A 116 -45.69 -55.36 18.24
#